data_AF-A0A914GMR3-F1
#
_entry.id   AF-A0A914GMR3-F1
#
_cell.length_a   1.000
_cell.length_b   1.000
_cell.length_c   1.000
_cell.angle_alpha   90.00
_cell.angle_beta   90.00
_cell.angle_gamma   90.00
#
_symmetry.space_group_name_H-M   'P 1'
#
loop_
_entity.id
_entity.type
_entity.pdbx_description
1 polymer ?
#
loop_
_entity_poly.entity_id
_entity_poly.type
_entity_poly.pdbx_seq_one_letter_code
_entity_poly.pdbx_strand_id
1 'polypeptide(L)'
;MRQIVAAACLTEILREDSSSNQHVAQYFVKSGNVNSILSSVRNLKIDFEHILDRKNRETCSYFITIMALFTRLAASNCGWNALVDYLVIPTISNLKFWKNIPRGFFTGKEWKQTMESPEGAYARAFECFMQFCLAMSSNPYWRTVSCPLLEAIEANQELTNQLIRTHPTLSLTKTIALLVFYIHSLDDNAKEPIETTKCLNDLLLLHTQGAPKTGFELTNLPTRSAFNLPLNLFSKRS
;
A
#
# COMPACT_ATOMS: atom_id res chain seq x y z
N MET A 1 2.85 -12.48 -17.42
CA MET A 1 2.18 -11.38 -18.18
C MET A 1 0.64 -11.38 -18.18
N ARG A 2 -0.09 -12.42 -18.60
CA ARG A 2 -1.58 -12.39 -18.70
C ARG A 2 -2.31 -12.03 -17.39
N GLN A 3 -1.88 -12.59 -16.26
CA GLN A 3 -2.45 -12.31 -14.94
C GLN A 3 -2.24 -10.85 -14.49
N ILE A 4 -1.10 -10.27 -14.85
CA ILE A 4 -0.77 -8.86 -14.54
C ILE A 4 -1.74 -7.94 -15.28
N VAL A 5 -1.94 -8.17 -16.58
CA VAL A 5 -2.86 -7.38 -17.39
C VAL A 5 -4.29 -7.52 -16.86
N ALA A 6 -4.75 -8.73 -16.56
CA ALA A 6 -6.09 -8.95 -16.01
C ALA A 6 -6.29 -8.23 -14.67
N ALA A 7 -5.33 -8.31 -13.75
CA ALA A 7 -5.40 -7.63 -12.46
C ALA A 7 -5.34 -6.11 -12.60
N ALA A 8 -4.54 -5.59 -13.54
CA ALA A 8 -4.48 -4.15 -13.83
C ALA A 8 -5.81 -3.65 -14.43
N CYS A 9 -6.38 -4.37 -15.40
CA CYS A 9 -7.70 -4.05 -15.96
C CYS A 9 -8.77 -4.06 -14.87
N LEU A 10 -8.78 -5.08 -14.01
CA LEU A 10 -9.71 -5.14 -12.89
C LEU A 10 -9.53 -3.97 -11.91
N THR A 11 -8.29 -3.55 -11.67
CA THR A 11 -7.98 -2.38 -10.82
C THR A 11 -8.64 -1.11 -11.36
N GLU A 12 -8.58 -0.89 -12.68
CA GLU A 12 -9.26 0.25 -13.32
C GLU A 12 -10.79 0.10 -13.35
N ILE A 13 -11.31 -1.11 -13.55
CA ILE A 13 -12.76 -1.37 -13.45
C ILE A 13 -13.26 -1.05 -12.04
N LEU A 14 -12.55 -1.49 -11.00
CA LEU A 14 -12.91 -1.21 -9.61
C LEU A 14 -12.82 0.28 -9.27
N ARG A 15 -11.89 1.00 -9.90
CA ARG A 15 -11.81 2.45 -9.77
C ARG A 15 -13.09 3.11 -10.29
N GLU A 16 -13.58 2.71 -11.46
CA GLU A 16 -14.85 3.23 -12.00
C GLU A 16 -16.03 2.80 -11.13
N ASP A 17 -16.07 1.52 -10.73
CA ASP A 17 -17.12 0.94 -9.88
C ASP A 17 -17.24 1.66 -8.52
N SER A 18 -16.14 2.20 -7.99
CA SER A 18 -16.12 2.96 -6.72
C SER A 18 -16.97 4.24 -6.74
N SER A 19 -17.18 4.82 -7.93
CA SER A 19 -18.07 5.98 -8.12
C SER A 19 -19.55 5.58 -8.31
N SER A 20 -19.81 4.27 -8.39
CA SER A 20 -21.13 3.68 -8.64
C SER A 20 -21.59 2.82 -7.45
N ASN A 21 -22.51 1.88 -7.66
CA ASN A 21 -23.09 1.02 -6.62
C ASN A 21 -22.14 -0.08 -6.10
N GLN A 22 -20.87 -0.10 -6.51
CA GLN A 22 -19.86 -1.06 -6.06
C GLN A 22 -20.21 -2.54 -6.35
N HIS A 23 -20.94 -2.81 -7.44
CA HIS A 23 -21.41 -4.16 -7.77
C HIS A 23 -20.27 -5.09 -8.16
N VAL A 24 -19.26 -4.57 -8.86
CA VAL A 24 -18.10 -5.37 -9.27
C VAL A 24 -17.28 -5.76 -8.05
N ALA A 25 -17.03 -4.82 -7.14
CA ALA A 25 -16.35 -5.10 -5.87
C ALA A 25 -17.08 -6.19 -5.07
N GLN A 26 -18.41 -6.07 -4.94
CA GLN A 26 -19.22 -7.06 -4.23
C GLN A 26 -19.16 -8.44 -4.88
N TYR A 27 -19.28 -8.54 -6.20
CA TYR A 27 -19.20 -9.82 -6.92
C TYR A 27 -17.80 -10.43 -6.78
N PHE A 28 -16.76 -9.60 -6.92
CA PHE A 28 -15.38 -10.03 -6.77
C PHE A 28 -15.08 -10.61 -5.38
N VAL A 29 -15.60 -9.99 -4.32
CA VAL A 29 -15.50 -10.49 -2.95
C VAL A 29 -16.29 -11.79 -2.77
N LYS A 30 -17.57 -11.81 -3.19
CA LYS A 30 -18.46 -12.97 -3.01
C LYS A 30 -18.00 -14.23 -3.76
N SER A 31 -17.28 -14.06 -4.86
CA SER A 31 -16.72 -15.17 -5.63
C SER A 31 -15.45 -15.77 -5.02
N GLY A 32 -14.98 -15.26 -3.87
CA GLY A 32 -13.79 -15.79 -3.17
C GLY A 32 -12.47 -15.39 -3.82
N ASN A 33 -12.48 -14.44 -4.77
CA ASN A 33 -11.26 -14.05 -5.49
C ASN A 33 -10.21 -13.40 -4.58
N VAL A 34 -10.63 -12.69 -3.53
CA VAL A 34 -9.69 -12.10 -2.55
C VAL A 34 -8.81 -13.18 -1.92
N ASN A 35 -9.41 -14.27 -1.43
CA ASN A 35 -8.68 -15.38 -0.82
C ASN A 35 -7.80 -16.14 -1.84
N SER A 36 -8.31 -16.35 -3.06
CA SER A 36 -7.55 -17.00 -4.13
C SER A 36 -6.30 -16.21 -4.50
N ILE A 37 -6.42 -14.89 -4.66
CA ILE A 37 -5.30 -13.99 -4.93
C ILE A 37 -4.34 -13.95 -3.74
N LEU A 38 -4.85 -13.82 -2.52
CA LEU A 38 -4.00 -13.83 -1.33
C LEU A 38 -3.18 -15.12 -1.22
N SER A 39 -3.81 -16.26 -1.51
CA SER A 39 -3.15 -17.57 -1.56
C SER A 39 -2.06 -17.62 -2.64
N SER A 40 -2.27 -16.97 -3.79
CA SER A 40 -1.22 -16.82 -4.80
C SER A 40 -0.06 -15.95 -4.29
N VAL A 41 -0.36 -14.82 -3.64
CA VAL A 41 0.64 -13.90 -3.05
C VAL A 41 1.50 -14.60 -2.00
N ARG A 42 0.90 -15.42 -1.12
CA ARG A 42 1.62 -16.21 -0.10
C ARG A 42 2.73 -17.10 -0.67
N ASN A 43 2.56 -17.55 -1.91
CA ASN A 43 3.47 -18.46 -2.57
C ASN A 43 4.51 -17.76 -3.46
N LEU A 44 4.49 -16.43 -3.54
CA LEU A 44 5.45 -15.69 -4.34
C LEU A 44 6.86 -15.82 -3.75
N LYS A 45 7.82 -16.04 -4.63
CA LYS A 45 9.24 -16.01 -4.34
C LYS A 45 9.84 -14.92 -5.22
N ILE A 46 10.25 -13.82 -4.59
CA ILE A 46 10.88 -12.70 -5.27
C ILE A 46 12.32 -12.66 -4.76
N ASP A 47 13.27 -12.77 -5.67
CA ASP A 47 14.66 -12.46 -5.41
C ASP A 47 14.97 -11.09 -6.02
N PHE A 48 15.12 -10.09 -5.14
CA PHE A 48 15.34 -8.72 -5.56
C PHE A 48 16.77 -8.46 -6.06
N GLU A 49 17.76 -9.22 -5.61
CA GLU A 49 19.14 -9.11 -6.12
C GLU A 49 19.19 -9.51 -7.60
N HIS A 50 18.32 -10.43 -8.01
CA HIS A 50 18.17 -10.89 -9.39
C HIS A 50 16.92 -10.30 -10.07
N ILE A 51 16.53 -9.08 -9.73
CA ILE A 51 15.29 -8.48 -10.25
C ILE A 51 15.30 -8.27 -11.77
N LEU A 52 16.48 -8.12 -12.38
CA LEU A 52 16.62 -7.95 -13.82
C LEU A 52 16.28 -9.24 -14.59
N ASP A 53 16.26 -10.39 -13.92
CA ASP A 53 15.75 -11.62 -14.49
C ASP A 53 14.26 -11.47 -14.79
N ARG A 54 13.87 -11.78 -16.03
CA ARG A 54 12.49 -11.64 -16.50
C ARG A 54 11.47 -12.25 -15.55
N LYS A 55 11.75 -13.43 -15.00
CA LYS A 55 10.84 -14.14 -14.08
C LYS A 55 10.65 -13.38 -12.75
N ASN A 56 11.74 -12.93 -12.14
CA ASN A 56 11.68 -12.13 -10.90
C ASN A 56 10.98 -10.80 -11.14
N ARG A 57 11.31 -10.13 -12.25
CA ARG A 57 10.65 -8.88 -12.65
C ARG A 57 9.14 -9.05 -12.84
N GLU A 58 8.72 -10.11 -13.53
CA GLU A 58 7.29 -10.41 -13.75
C GLU A 58 6.58 -10.74 -12.42
N THR A 59 7.24 -11.47 -11.52
CA THR A 59 6.68 -11.85 -10.21
C THR A 59 6.54 -10.64 -9.29
N CYS A 60 7.55 -9.76 -9.24
CA CYS A 60 7.47 -8.50 -8.50
C CYS A 60 6.43 -7.55 -9.10
N SER A 61 6.35 -7.46 -10.43
CA SER A 61 5.31 -6.66 -11.10
C SER A 61 3.92 -7.17 -10.76
N TYR A 62 3.72 -8.50 -10.73
CA TYR A 62 2.48 -9.11 -10.29
C TYR A 62 2.14 -8.73 -8.85
N PHE A 63 3.09 -8.84 -7.91
CA PHE A 63 2.88 -8.40 -6.52
C PHE A 63 2.44 -6.93 -6.44
N ILE A 64 3.14 -6.02 -7.13
CA ILE A 64 2.82 -4.60 -7.20
C ILE A 64 1.40 -4.37 -7.73
N THR A 65 0.99 -5.09 -8.78
CA THR A 65 -0.37 -5.00 -9.33
C THR A 65 -1.41 -5.50 -8.34
N ILE A 66 -1.14 -6.58 -7.60
CA ILE A 66 -2.06 -7.07 -6.57
C ILE A 66 -2.19 -6.07 -5.41
N MET A 67 -1.11 -5.41 -5.00
CA MET A 67 -1.19 -4.34 -3.98
C MET A 67 -2.07 -3.19 -4.46
N ALA A 68 -1.95 -2.78 -5.73
CA ALA A 68 -2.82 -1.76 -6.31
C ALA A 68 -4.30 -2.21 -6.33
N LEU A 69 -4.56 -3.47 -6.69
CA LEU A 69 -5.89 -4.06 -6.65
C LEU A 69 -6.49 -4.03 -5.25
N PHE A 70 -5.74 -4.49 -4.24
CA PHE A 70 -6.17 -4.46 -2.84
C PHE A 70 -6.39 -3.04 -2.32
N THR A 71 -5.53 -2.09 -2.71
CA THR A 71 -5.70 -0.66 -2.39
C THR A 71 -7.04 -0.14 -2.93
N ARG A 72 -7.43 -0.52 -4.15
CA ARG A 72 -8.74 -0.14 -4.70
C ARG A 72 -9.89 -0.82 -3.98
N LEU A 73 -9.78 -2.10 -3.65
CA LEU A 73 -10.81 -2.82 -2.90
C LEU A 73 -11.04 -2.21 -1.51
N ALA A 74 -9.98 -1.75 -0.84
CA ALA A 74 -10.07 -1.09 0.46
C ALA A 74 -10.93 0.19 0.44
N ALA A 75 -11.11 0.82 -0.72
CA ALA A 75 -11.99 1.98 -0.88
C ALA A 75 -13.50 1.63 -0.88
N SER A 76 -13.84 0.34 -1.00
CA SER A 76 -15.22 -0.15 -0.91
C SER A 76 -15.47 -0.81 0.45
N ASN A 77 -16.67 -0.67 1.02
CA ASN A 77 -16.97 -1.27 2.33
C ASN A 77 -16.88 -2.81 2.29
N CYS A 78 -17.39 -3.42 1.22
CA CYS A 78 -17.32 -4.88 1.07
C CYS A 78 -15.90 -5.40 0.84
N GLY A 79 -15.09 -4.67 0.07
CA GLY A 79 -13.69 -5.01 -0.16
C GLY A 79 -12.87 -4.84 1.12
N TRP A 80 -13.04 -3.73 1.84
CA TRP A 80 -12.38 -3.49 3.12
C TRP A 80 -12.68 -4.61 4.12
N ASN A 81 -13.95 -4.95 4.33
CA ASN A 81 -14.34 -6.06 5.22
C ASN A 81 -13.65 -7.37 4.82
N ALA A 82 -13.68 -7.73 3.53
CA ALA A 82 -13.03 -8.94 3.06
C ALA A 82 -11.51 -8.94 3.29
N LEU A 83 -10.84 -7.80 3.08
CA LEU A 83 -9.40 -7.67 3.30
C LEU A 83 -9.04 -7.86 4.79
N VAL A 84 -9.91 -7.38 5.70
CA VAL A 84 -9.78 -7.62 7.14
C VAL A 84 -10.03 -9.09 7.47
N ASP A 85 -11.15 -9.67 7.01
CA ASP A 85 -11.55 -11.05 7.28
C ASP A 85 -10.49 -12.07 6.83
N TYR A 86 -9.83 -11.82 5.69
CA TYR A 86 -8.77 -12.67 5.18
C TYR A 86 -7.37 -12.36 5.75
N LEU A 87 -7.27 -11.45 6.72
CA LEU A 87 -6.01 -11.06 7.39
C LEU A 87 -4.93 -10.69 6.38
N VAL A 88 -5.28 -9.83 5.41
CA VAL A 88 -4.41 -9.50 4.28
C VAL A 88 -3.16 -8.74 4.75
N ILE A 89 -3.30 -7.78 5.68
CA ILE A 89 -2.17 -7.02 6.25
C ILE A 89 -1.16 -7.97 6.95
N PRO A 90 -1.55 -8.78 7.96
CA PRO A 90 -0.63 -9.72 8.60
C PRO A 90 -0.02 -10.73 7.62
N THR A 91 -0.80 -11.19 6.63
CA THR A 91 -0.29 -12.13 5.64
C THR A 91 0.84 -11.52 4.80
N ILE A 92 0.66 -10.29 4.31
CA ILE A 92 1.63 -9.64 3.44
C ILE A 92 2.86 -9.19 4.22
N SER A 93 2.69 -8.65 5.44
CA SER A 93 3.82 -8.19 6.25
C SER A 93 4.81 -9.30 6.63
N ASN A 94 4.34 -10.55 6.66
CA ASN A 94 5.12 -11.74 7.01
C ASN A 94 5.69 -12.51 5.79
N LEU A 95 5.61 -11.96 4.57
CA LEU A 95 6.20 -12.61 3.40
C LEU A 95 7.73 -12.69 3.54
N LYS A 96 8.29 -13.87 3.25
CA LYS A 96 9.72 -14.16 3.47
C LYS A 96 10.66 -13.26 2.68
N PHE A 97 10.24 -12.79 1.50
CA PHE A 97 11.09 -11.95 0.66
C PHE A 97 11.37 -10.56 1.25
N TRP A 98 10.61 -10.11 2.26
CA TRP A 98 10.92 -8.88 2.99
C TRP A 98 12.17 -8.99 3.87
N LYS A 99 12.60 -10.22 4.20
CA LYS A 99 13.83 -10.42 4.99
C LYS A 99 15.09 -10.38 4.13
N ASN A 100 14.94 -10.40 2.80
CA ASN A 100 16.05 -10.37 1.84
C ASN A 100 16.23 -8.93 1.31
N ILE A 101 16.62 -8.00 2.18
CA ILE A 101 16.84 -6.60 1.82
C ILE A 101 18.06 -6.51 0.88
N PRO A 102 17.94 -5.87 -0.30
CA PRO A 102 19.06 -5.69 -1.21
C PRO A 102 20.24 -4.96 -0.55
N ARG A 103 21.46 -5.41 -0.83
CA ARG A 103 22.67 -4.88 -0.16
C ARG A 103 22.86 -3.39 -0.36
N GLY A 104 22.44 -2.83 -1.49
CA GLY A 104 22.60 -1.40 -1.76
C GLY A 104 21.84 -0.49 -0.81
N PHE A 105 20.77 -0.94 -0.14
CA PHE A 105 20.09 -0.16 0.92
C PHE A 105 21.03 0.22 2.06
N PHE A 106 22.01 -0.62 2.35
CA PHE A 106 22.99 -0.38 3.42
C PHE A 106 24.12 0.55 3.01
N THR A 107 24.27 0.81 1.71
CA THR A 107 25.38 1.62 1.18
C THR A 107 25.09 3.12 1.15
N GLY A 108 23.84 3.53 1.40
CA GLY A 108 23.42 4.94 1.40
C GLY A 108 23.51 5.64 0.04
N LYS A 109 23.79 4.91 -1.04
CA LYS A 109 23.79 5.46 -2.40
C LYS A 109 22.37 5.88 -2.79
N GLU A 110 22.27 6.96 -3.55
CA GLU A 110 20.99 7.33 -4.14
C GLU A 110 20.55 6.26 -5.15
N TRP A 111 19.30 5.84 -5.04
CA TRP A 111 18.64 4.96 -5.98
C TRP A 111 17.25 5.53 -6.29
N LYS A 112 16.72 5.21 -7.47
CA LYS A 112 15.37 5.61 -7.87
C LYS A 112 14.41 4.47 -7.58
N GLN A 113 13.17 4.77 -7.18
CA GLN A 113 12.09 3.79 -7.00
C GLN A 113 11.60 3.22 -8.35
N THR A 114 12.50 2.58 -9.10
CA THR A 114 12.24 1.98 -10.41
C THR A 114 12.54 0.48 -10.38
N MET A 115 11.94 -0.26 -11.31
CA MET A 115 12.20 -1.70 -11.50
C MET A 115 13.55 -2.00 -12.17
N GLU A 116 14.44 -1.02 -12.26
CA GLU A 116 15.73 -1.10 -12.96
C GLU A 116 16.90 -1.40 -12.01
N SER A 117 16.65 -1.41 -10.71
CA SER A 117 17.62 -1.78 -9.67
C SER A 117 16.97 -2.66 -8.60
N PRO A 118 17.74 -3.53 -7.93
CA PRO A 118 17.28 -4.28 -6.76
C PRO A 118 16.63 -3.39 -5.69
N GLU A 119 17.29 -2.29 -5.33
CA GLU A 119 16.84 -1.37 -4.28
C GLU A 119 15.56 -0.66 -4.69
N GLY A 120 15.52 -0.15 -5.92
CA GLY A 120 14.35 0.53 -6.48
C GLY A 120 13.12 -0.38 -6.54
N ALA A 121 13.29 -1.62 -6.99
CA ALA A 121 12.19 -2.57 -7.10
C ALA A 121 11.66 -2.99 -5.72
N TYR A 122 12.56 -3.27 -4.79
CA TYR A 122 12.21 -3.61 -3.41
C TYR A 122 11.45 -2.45 -2.73
N ALA A 123 11.98 -1.24 -2.82
CA ALA A 123 11.31 -0.06 -2.27
C ALA A 123 9.95 0.20 -2.92
N ARG A 124 9.83 0.02 -4.23
CA ARG A 124 8.57 0.20 -4.94
C ARG A 124 7.53 -0.82 -4.48
N ALA A 125 7.92 -2.09 -4.31
CA ALA A 125 7.05 -3.12 -3.77
C ALA A 125 6.59 -2.78 -2.34
N PHE A 126 7.52 -2.37 -1.48
CA PHE A 126 7.20 -1.99 -0.09
C PHE A 126 6.33 -0.72 -0.03
N GLU A 127 6.56 0.25 -0.90
CA GLU A 127 5.72 1.44 -1.03
C GLU A 127 4.29 1.11 -1.42
N CYS A 128 4.09 0.22 -2.39
CA CYS A 128 2.74 -0.24 -2.72
C CYS A 128 2.04 -0.93 -1.53
N PHE A 129 2.79 -1.69 -0.73
CA PHE A 129 2.24 -2.29 0.49
C PHE A 129 1.86 -1.23 1.53
N MET A 130 2.72 -0.21 1.75
CA MET A 130 2.41 0.89 2.67
C MET A 130 1.26 1.77 2.18
N GLN A 131 1.12 1.98 0.87
CA GLN A 131 -0.04 2.66 0.27
C GLN A 131 -1.33 1.88 0.49
N PHE A 132 -1.28 0.55 0.39
CA PHE A 132 -2.39 -0.32 0.76
C PHE A 132 -2.75 -0.17 2.25
N CYS A 133 -1.77 -0.20 3.15
CA CYS A 133 -1.96 0.04 4.59
C CYS A 133 -2.60 1.40 4.88
N LEU A 134 -2.19 2.46 4.17
CA LEU A 134 -2.80 3.78 4.29
C LEU A 134 -4.25 3.78 3.78
N ALA A 135 -4.54 3.12 2.67
CA ALA A 135 -5.90 3.00 2.16
C ALA A 135 -6.83 2.23 3.12
N MET A 136 -6.32 1.21 3.80
CA MET A 136 -7.06 0.52 4.87
C MET A 136 -7.39 1.46 6.05
N SER A 137 -6.60 2.50 6.25
CA SER A 137 -6.80 3.53 7.29
C SER A 137 -7.84 4.59 6.93
N SER A 138 -8.29 4.64 5.67
CA SER A 138 -9.30 5.60 5.22
C SER A 138 -10.75 5.19 5.54
N ASN A 139 -10.97 3.95 5.98
CA ASN A 139 -12.31 3.45 6.34
C ASN A 139 -12.72 3.94 7.74
N PRO A 140 -13.98 4.32 8.01
CA PRO A 140 -14.41 4.75 9.35
C PRO A 140 -14.12 3.75 10.49
N TYR A 141 -14.02 2.45 10.17
CA TYR A 141 -13.72 1.38 11.11
C TYR A 141 -12.23 1.03 11.20
N TRP A 142 -11.33 1.86 10.66
CA TRP A 142 -9.89 1.58 10.57
C TRP A 142 -9.22 1.24 11.91
N ARG A 143 -9.76 1.69 13.05
CA ARG A 143 -9.19 1.38 14.37
C ARG A 143 -9.15 -0.12 14.66
N THR A 144 -9.98 -0.94 14.02
CA THR A 144 -9.91 -2.40 14.19
C THR A 144 -8.66 -3.01 13.54
N VAL A 145 -7.99 -2.27 12.65
CA VAL A 145 -6.75 -2.69 11.98
C VAL A 145 -5.53 -1.87 12.42
N SER A 146 -5.64 -0.97 13.40
CA SER A 146 -4.50 -0.15 13.87
C SER A 146 -3.34 -1.01 14.38
N CYS A 147 -3.61 -2.00 15.23
CA CYS A 147 -2.58 -2.94 15.70
C CYS A 147 -1.95 -3.73 14.54
N PRO A 148 -2.71 -4.41 13.65
CA PRO A 148 -2.13 -5.05 12.47
C PRO A 148 -1.27 -4.14 11.58
N LEU A 149 -1.61 -2.86 11.46
CA LEU A 149 -0.84 -1.88 10.69
C LEU A 149 0.51 -1.58 11.36
N LEU A 150 0.53 -1.39 12.68
CA LEU A 150 1.77 -1.17 13.43
C LEU A 150 2.65 -2.42 13.42
N GLU A 151 2.07 -3.60 13.66
CA GLU A 151 2.76 -4.89 13.59
C GLU A 151 3.38 -5.11 12.19
N ALA A 152 2.72 -4.64 11.12
CA ALA A 152 3.29 -4.74 9.77
C ALA A 152 4.55 -3.89 9.57
N ILE A 153 4.62 -2.71 10.20
CA ILE A 153 5.81 -1.84 10.20
C ILE A 153 6.92 -2.47 11.05
N GLU A 154 6.57 -2.95 12.25
CA GLU A 154 7.51 -3.60 13.17
C GLU A 154 8.10 -4.89 12.60
N ALA A 155 7.28 -5.71 11.93
CA ALA A 155 7.73 -6.91 11.22
C ALA A 155 8.81 -6.58 10.17
N ASN A 156 8.87 -5.34 9.70
CA ASN A 156 9.83 -4.85 8.72
C ASN A 156 10.74 -3.74 9.28
N GLN A 157 10.95 -3.72 10.61
CA GLN A 157 11.70 -2.65 11.29
C GLN A 157 13.14 -2.46 10.79
N GLU A 158 13.82 -3.50 10.32
CA GLU A 158 15.19 -3.39 9.81
C GLU A 158 15.26 -2.48 8.59
N LEU A 159 14.36 -2.73 7.62
CA LEU A 159 14.18 -1.88 6.45
C LEU A 159 13.78 -0.45 6.86
N THR A 160 12.77 -0.33 7.72
CA THR A 160 12.23 0.95 8.13
C THR A 160 13.29 1.81 8.82
N ASN A 161 14.05 1.24 9.76
CA ASN A 161 15.17 1.91 10.42
C ASN A 161 16.24 2.35 9.42
N GLN A 162 16.54 1.51 8.41
CA GLN A 162 17.49 1.86 7.38
C GLN A 162 16.99 3.05 6.54
N LEU A 163 15.72 3.04 6.12
CA LEU A 163 15.09 4.13 5.37
C LEU A 163 15.10 5.45 6.15
N ILE A 164 14.81 5.43 7.45
CA ILE A 164 14.87 6.63 8.31
C ILE A 164 16.29 7.21 8.31
N ARG A 165 17.32 6.37 8.36
CA ARG A 165 18.72 6.80 8.45
C ARG A 165 19.28 7.31 7.13
N THR A 166 19.05 6.58 6.03
CA THR A 166 19.70 6.88 4.74
C THR A 166 18.85 7.70 3.81
N HIS A 167 17.51 7.59 3.88
CA HIS A 167 16.60 8.24 2.96
C HIS A 167 15.37 8.85 3.67
N PRO A 168 15.56 9.76 4.65
CA PRO A 168 14.45 10.34 5.43
C PRO A 168 13.47 11.16 4.58
N THR A 169 13.92 11.71 3.45
CA THR A 169 13.10 12.57 2.57
C THR A 169 12.33 11.80 1.50
N LEU A 170 12.57 10.49 1.35
CA LEU A 170 11.94 9.63 0.37
C LEU A 170 10.42 9.54 0.61
N SER A 171 9.65 9.51 -0.48
CA SER A 171 8.18 9.35 -0.47
C SER A 171 7.73 8.18 0.41
N LEU A 172 8.41 7.04 0.29
CA LEU A 172 8.14 5.85 1.10
C LEU A 172 8.28 6.13 2.61
N THR A 173 9.41 6.68 3.05
CA THR A 173 9.66 6.99 4.46
C THR A 173 8.62 7.96 5.01
N LYS A 174 8.27 8.99 4.24
CA LYS A 174 7.20 9.94 4.58
C LYS A 174 5.82 9.28 4.69
N THR A 175 5.52 8.33 3.81
CA THR A 175 4.24 7.59 3.83
C THR A 175 4.13 6.74 5.10
N ILE A 176 5.20 6.05 5.48
CA ILE A 176 5.23 5.25 6.71
C ILE A 176 5.10 6.15 7.94
N ALA A 177 5.84 7.27 7.97
CA ALA A 177 5.78 8.24 9.07
C ALA A 177 4.38 8.88 9.21
N LEU A 178 3.73 9.20 8.09
CA LEU A 178 2.36 9.71 8.07
C LEU A 178 1.36 8.69 8.65
N LEU A 179 1.51 7.41 8.30
CA LEU A 179 0.64 6.35 8.82
C LEU A 179 0.79 6.22 10.34
N VAL A 180 2.02 6.18 10.86
CA VAL A 180 2.27 6.12 12.32
C VAL A 180 1.72 7.35 13.02
N PHE A 181 1.95 8.55 12.48
CA PHE A 181 1.42 9.79 13.04
C PHE A 181 -0.12 9.80 13.06
N TYR A 182 -0.77 9.34 11.98
CA TYR A 182 -2.22 9.24 11.89
C TYR A 182 -2.79 8.31 12.97
N ILE A 183 -2.19 7.13 13.15
CA ILE A 183 -2.60 6.17 14.17
C ILE A 183 -2.40 6.74 15.58
N HIS A 184 -1.21 7.29 15.88
CA HIS A 184 -0.91 7.91 17.18
C HIS A 184 -1.88 9.04 17.54
N SER A 185 -2.24 9.87 16.56
CA SER A 185 -3.10 11.03 16.76
C SER A 185 -4.56 10.66 17.02
N LEU A 186 -5.02 9.50 16.54
CA LEU A 186 -6.45 9.18 16.47
C LEU A 186 -6.86 7.86 17.15
N ASP A 187 -5.89 7.04 17.60
CA ASP A 187 -6.12 5.82 18.39
C ASP A 187 -5.32 5.88 19.69
N ASP A 188 -6.01 6.17 20.80
CA ASP A 188 -5.39 6.27 22.12
C ASP A 188 -4.72 4.97 22.57
N ASN A 189 -5.22 3.81 22.11
CA ASN A 189 -4.64 2.51 22.47
C ASN A 189 -3.28 2.27 21.80
N ALA A 190 -3.00 2.99 20.71
CA ALA A 190 -1.78 2.84 19.94
C ALA A 190 -0.64 3.74 20.44
N LYS A 191 -0.91 4.70 21.33
CA LYS A 191 0.09 5.69 21.79
C LYS A 191 1.26 5.04 22.51
N GLU A 192 0.98 4.26 23.56
CA GLU A 192 2.02 3.59 24.35
C GLU A 192 2.87 2.62 23.48
N PRO A 193 2.29 1.73 22.65
CA PRO A 193 3.07 0.90 21.73
C PRO A 193 3.99 1.71 20.79
N ILE A 194 3.50 2.81 20.23
CA ILE A 194 4.29 3.65 19.32
C ILE A 194 5.45 4.34 20.05
N GLU A 195 5.20 4.86 21.26
CA GLU A 195 6.20 5.59 22.05
C GLU A 195 7.27 4.66 22.64
N THR A 196 6.91 3.42 22.95
CA THR A 196 7.82 2.42 23.52
C THR A 196 8.67 1.72 22.45
N THR A 197 8.13 1.47 21.25
CA THR A 197 8.90 0.89 20.15
C THR A 197 9.76 1.95 19.47
N LYS A 198 11.09 1.82 19.56
CA LYS A 198 12.06 2.75 18.95
C LYS A 198 11.77 3.06 17.47
N CYS A 199 11.53 2.04 16.65
CA CYS A 199 11.26 2.20 15.21
C CYS A 199 10.03 3.10 14.95
N LEU A 200 8.94 2.88 15.68
CA LEU A 200 7.69 3.63 15.54
C LEU A 200 7.84 5.06 16.07
N ASN A 201 8.52 5.22 17.22
CA ASN A 201 8.81 6.53 17.77
C ASN A 201 9.71 7.38 16.84
N ASP A 202 10.75 6.77 16.25
CA ASP A 202 11.63 7.45 15.29
C ASP A 202 10.84 7.96 14.06
N LEU A 203 9.85 7.18 13.58
CA LEU A 203 8.94 7.61 12.50
C LEU A 203 8.01 8.75 12.94
N LEU A 204 7.47 8.68 14.15
CA LEU A 204 6.62 9.73 14.71
C LEU A 204 7.40 11.06 14.83
N LEU A 205 8.63 10.99 15.33
CA LEU A 205 9.53 12.13 15.43
C LEU A 205 9.91 12.67 14.04
N LEU A 206 10.17 11.80 13.07
CA LEU A 206 10.47 12.20 11.70
C LEU A 206 9.33 13.03 11.08
N HIS A 207 8.08 12.65 11.29
CA HIS A 207 6.92 13.41 10.80
C HIS A 207 6.76 14.76 11.52
N THR A 208 6.87 14.75 12.85
CA THR A 208 6.63 15.94 13.69
C THR A 208 7.74 16.98 13.59
N GLN A 209 8.99 16.56 13.43
CA GLN A 209 10.16 17.45 13.30
C GLN A 209 10.44 17.88 11.85
N GLY A 210 10.02 17.08 10.87
CA GLY A 210 10.20 17.35 9.44
C GLY A 210 9.13 18.26 8.81
N ALA A 211 8.07 18.61 9.55
CA ALA A 211 7.01 19.48 9.03
C ALA A 211 7.39 20.97 9.19
N PRO A 212 7.54 21.77 8.12
CA PRO A 212 7.24 23.18 8.24
C PRO A 212 5.78 23.31 8.73
N LYS A 213 5.50 24.29 9.60
CA LYS A 213 4.15 24.61 10.13
C LYS A 213 3.20 25.10 9.02
N THR A 214 2.96 24.29 8.00
CA THR A 214 1.95 24.50 6.99
C THR A 214 0.86 23.48 7.24
N GLY A 215 -0.29 23.96 7.72
CA GLY A 215 -1.48 23.16 7.90
C GLY A 215 -1.80 22.41 6.62
N PHE A 216 -1.62 21.10 6.65
CA PHE A 216 -2.24 20.21 5.69
C PHE A 216 -3.61 19.87 6.24
N GLU A 217 -4.61 20.61 5.78
CA GLU A 217 -6.00 20.17 5.86
C GLU A 217 -6.13 18.80 5.19
N LEU A 218 -6.84 17.88 5.84
CA LEU A 218 -7.28 16.58 5.34
C LEU A 218 -8.25 16.69 4.12
N THR A 219 -8.25 17.80 3.38
CA THR A 219 -9.22 18.14 2.33
C THR A 219 -8.87 17.62 0.93
N ASN A 220 -7.72 16.96 0.74
CA ASN A 220 -7.31 16.42 -0.56
C ASN A 220 -7.28 14.88 -0.65
N LEU A 221 -8.14 14.20 0.11
CA LEU A 221 -8.75 12.98 -0.44
C LEU A 221 -9.62 13.42 -1.62
N PRO A 222 -9.66 12.71 -2.77
CA PRO A 222 -10.52 13.10 -3.88
C PRO A 222 -11.98 12.96 -3.46
N THR A 223 -12.53 14.00 -2.84
CA THR A 223 -13.95 14.24 -2.73
C THR A 223 -14.46 14.46 -4.14
N ARG A 224 -15.19 13.46 -4.66
CA ARG A 224 -15.98 13.51 -5.89
C ARG A 224 -15.31 14.25 -7.05
N SER A 225 -14.54 13.51 -7.85
CA SER A 225 -14.46 13.85 -9.27
C SER A 225 -15.84 13.57 -9.87
N ALA A 226 -16.72 14.57 -9.86
CA ALA A 226 -17.85 14.59 -10.78
C ALA A 226 -17.27 14.56 -12.19
N PHE A 227 -17.30 13.39 -12.81
CA PHE A 227 -17.15 13.30 -14.26
C PHE A 227 -18.33 14.09 -14.83
N ASN A 228 -18.05 15.31 -15.28
CA ASN A 228 -18.90 15.98 -16.24
C ASN A 228 -18.87 15.10 -17.49
N LEU A 229 -19.91 14.28 -17.64
CA LEU A 229 -20.22 13.59 -18.87
C LEU A 229 -20.20 14.65 -19.98
N PRO A 230 -19.45 14.49 -21.09
CA PRO A 230 -19.79 15.23 -22.30
C PRO A 230 -21.11 14.66 -22.81
N LEU A 231 -22.22 15.17 -22.26
CA LEU A 231 -23.53 15.16 -22.91
C LEU A 231 -23.36 15.95 -24.20
N ASN A 232 -23.02 15.26 -25.31
CA ASN A 232 -23.31 15.62 -26.72
C ASN A 232 -22.45 14.86 -27.77
N LEU A 233 -21.99 13.63 -27.52
CA LEU A 233 -21.36 12.83 -28.59
C LEU A 233 -22.36 12.01 -29.45
N PHE A 234 -23.64 11.93 -29.06
CA PHE A 234 -24.68 11.22 -29.82
C PHE A 234 -26.00 11.99 -29.96
N SER A 235 -25.95 13.32 -30.13
CA SER A 235 -27.15 14.06 -30.55
C SER A 235 -27.13 14.32 -32.06
N LYS A 236 -28.02 13.61 -32.75
CA LYS A 236 -28.56 13.88 -34.10
C LYS A 236 -27.60 13.80 -35.28
N ARG A 237 -27.72 12.72 -36.05
CA ARG A 237 -27.86 12.84 -37.50
C ARG A 237 -29.26 12.37 -37.88
N SER A 238 -30.02 13.33 -38.39
CA SER A 238 -31.19 13.16 -39.26
C SER A 238 -30.92 12.17 -40.38
#